data_AF-B7BDV3-F1
#
_entry.id   AF-B7BDV3-F1
#
_cell.length_a   1.000
_cell.length_b   1.000
_cell.length_c   1.000
_cell.angle_alpha   90.00
_cell.angle_beta   90.00
_cell.angle_gamma   90.00
#
_symmetry.space_group_name_H-M   'P 1'
#
loop_
_entity.id
_entity.type
_entity.pdbx_description
1 polymer ?
#
loop_
_entity_poly.entity_id
_entity_poly.type
_entity_poly.pdbx_seq_one_letter_code
_entity_poly.pdbx_strand_id
1 'polypeptide(L)'
;MYKNGRLLRTPNPGNAIYQNGNWEIFKKHFKYLMPSPCNKLYKKSYIKVLFDESCVYGEDSIFNYANLTEGTVLVAIEKCLYNVYLDKEDSVNKTFKEGKLRDIIKGANIRVNKLTNIFDIKNKALDEIRIEALDGILEGVYTCCNALPQKTAIKELEINLNNDRVLERKLTSTRLHLRPLNFFCQNKHFKTAYIYCRILGWTIPKARNLRNILHKWAHTGH
;
A
#
# COMPACT_ATOMS: atom_id res chain seq x y z
N MET A 1 -17.74 -3.30 -7.57
CA MET A 1 -16.56 -3.49 -8.43
C MET A 1 -16.88 -4.49 -9.50
N TYR A 2 -16.92 -4.06 -10.74
CA TYR A 2 -17.31 -4.88 -11.87
C TYR A 2 -16.10 -5.30 -12.72
N LYS A 3 -16.17 -6.52 -13.26
CA LYS A 3 -15.23 -7.09 -14.23
C LYS A 3 -16.02 -7.86 -15.28
N ASN A 4 -15.86 -7.53 -16.58
CA ASN A 4 -16.64 -8.13 -17.67
C ASN A 4 -18.15 -8.16 -17.40
N GLY A 5 -18.72 -7.05 -16.90
CA GLY A 5 -20.14 -6.94 -16.55
C GLY A 5 -20.58 -7.69 -15.29
N ARG A 6 -19.70 -8.44 -14.61
CA ARG A 6 -20.00 -9.16 -13.37
C ARG A 6 -19.54 -8.39 -12.13
N LEU A 7 -20.38 -8.31 -11.11
CA LEU A 7 -20.01 -7.75 -9.81
C LEU A 7 -19.06 -8.73 -9.11
N LEU A 8 -17.79 -8.34 -8.96
CA LEU A 8 -16.77 -9.15 -8.26
C LEU A 8 -16.80 -8.97 -6.74
N ARG A 9 -17.03 -7.74 -6.27
CA ARG A 9 -17.09 -7.38 -4.86
C ARG A 9 -17.75 -6.01 -4.68
N THR A 10 -18.41 -5.79 -3.55
CA THR A 10 -18.90 -4.46 -3.16
C THR A 10 -17.80 -3.74 -2.37
N PRO A 11 -17.44 -2.48 -2.71
CA PRO A 11 -16.45 -1.69 -1.96
C PRO A 11 -16.98 -1.17 -0.62
N ASN A 12 -18.05 -1.76 -0.08
CA ASN A 12 -18.82 -1.20 1.02
C ASN A 12 -18.23 -1.58 2.38
N PRO A 13 -17.87 -0.60 3.23
CA PRO A 13 -17.46 -0.87 4.62
C PRO A 13 -18.60 -1.15 5.60
N GLY A 14 -19.86 -1.11 5.15
CA GLY A 14 -21.05 -1.12 6.00
C GLY A 14 -21.38 0.27 6.55
N ASN A 15 -22.41 0.35 7.38
CA ASN A 15 -22.73 1.58 8.11
C ASN A 15 -21.75 1.75 9.28
N ALA A 16 -21.03 2.87 9.29
CA ALA A 16 -20.10 3.18 10.37
C ALA A 16 -19.94 4.70 10.52
N ILE A 17 -19.74 5.14 11.76
CA ILE A 17 -19.40 6.53 12.07
C ILE A 17 -18.11 6.51 12.88
N TYR A 18 -17.05 7.06 12.33
CA TYR A 18 -15.84 7.38 13.07
C TYR A 18 -15.92 8.82 13.57
N GLN A 19 -15.70 8.99 14.87
CA GLN A 19 -15.61 10.27 15.56
C GLN A 19 -14.76 10.08 16.83
N ASN A 20 -14.27 11.18 17.41
CA ASN A 20 -13.58 11.21 18.70
C ASN A 20 -12.36 10.25 18.80
N GLY A 21 -11.61 10.06 17.71
CA GLY A 21 -10.38 9.26 17.74
C GLY A 21 -10.59 7.76 17.99
N ASN A 22 -11.78 7.20 17.74
CA ASN A 22 -12.03 5.76 17.92
C ASN A 22 -11.23 4.91 16.90
N TRP A 23 -10.09 4.38 17.34
CA TRP A 23 -9.18 3.58 16.52
C TRP A 23 -9.82 2.30 16.00
N GLU A 24 -10.57 1.56 16.80
CA GLU A 24 -11.13 0.27 16.39
C GLU A 24 -12.14 0.43 15.25
N ILE A 25 -13.00 1.46 15.32
CA ILE A 25 -13.91 1.79 14.22
C ILE A 25 -13.12 2.21 12.99
N PHE A 26 -12.11 3.08 13.15
CA PHE A 26 -11.28 3.53 12.03
C PHE A 26 -10.57 2.36 11.34
N LYS A 27 -9.90 1.50 12.11
CA LYS A 27 -9.17 0.32 11.65
C LYS A 27 -10.09 -0.64 10.90
N LYS A 28 -11.27 -0.92 11.46
CA LYS A 28 -12.24 -1.88 10.91
C LYS A 28 -12.94 -1.39 9.64
N HIS A 29 -13.29 -0.11 9.55
CA HIS A 29 -14.19 0.39 8.50
C HIS A 29 -13.54 1.37 7.51
N PHE A 30 -12.56 2.18 7.94
CA PHE A 30 -12.09 3.33 7.16
C PHE A 30 -10.65 3.18 6.65
N LYS A 31 -9.78 2.51 7.40
CA LYS A 31 -8.34 2.42 7.12
C LYS A 31 -8.03 1.91 5.69
N TYR A 32 -8.72 0.88 5.23
CA TYR A 32 -8.50 0.30 3.90
C TYR A 32 -9.11 1.13 2.75
N LEU A 33 -9.98 2.10 3.07
CA LEU A 33 -10.55 3.02 2.10
C LEU A 33 -9.66 4.24 1.89
N MET A 34 -8.70 4.50 2.77
CA MET A 34 -7.79 5.66 2.67
C MET A 34 -7.04 5.73 1.33
N PRO A 35 -6.60 4.62 0.71
CA PRO A 35 -5.95 4.68 -0.60
C PRO A 35 -6.90 4.83 -1.80
N SER A 36 -8.22 4.93 -1.58
CA SER A 36 -9.20 4.96 -2.67
C SER A 36 -9.55 6.40 -3.08
N PRO A 37 -9.43 6.76 -4.38
CA PRO A 37 -9.87 8.06 -4.91
C PRO A 37 -11.39 8.20 -4.90
N CYS A 38 -12.08 7.16 -5.39
CA CYS A 38 -13.48 7.25 -5.77
C CYS A 38 -14.36 6.59 -4.71
N ASN A 39 -14.84 7.36 -3.72
CA ASN A 39 -15.96 6.97 -2.84
C ASN A 39 -16.49 8.12 -1.98
N LYS A 40 -15.75 9.23 -1.91
CA LYS A 40 -15.79 10.11 -0.74
C LYS A 40 -16.32 11.46 -1.15
N LEU A 41 -17.18 12.01 -0.29
CA LEU A 41 -17.63 13.38 -0.36
C LEU A 41 -16.97 14.15 0.78
N TYR A 42 -16.28 15.24 0.46
CA TYR A 42 -15.60 16.07 1.44
C TYR A 42 -16.32 17.40 1.61
N LYS A 43 -16.48 17.86 2.85
CA LYS A 43 -16.82 19.27 3.10
C LYS A 43 -15.64 20.13 2.63
N LYS A 44 -15.89 21.24 1.93
CA LYS A 44 -14.82 22.14 1.46
C LYS A 44 -13.89 22.58 2.60
N SER A 45 -14.45 22.84 3.78
CA SER A 45 -13.69 23.26 4.97
C SER A 45 -12.76 22.18 5.55
N TYR A 46 -12.99 20.90 5.22
CA TYR A 46 -12.13 19.79 5.62
C TYR A 46 -10.82 19.76 4.83
N ILE A 47 -10.82 20.22 3.57
CA ILE A 47 -9.64 20.16 2.70
C ILE A 47 -8.69 21.30 3.08
N LYS A 48 -7.55 20.94 3.69
CA LYS A 48 -6.46 21.84 4.07
C LYS A 48 -5.22 21.66 3.20
N VAL A 49 -5.05 20.47 2.63
CA VAL A 49 -3.91 20.10 1.79
C VAL A 49 -4.44 19.60 0.45
N LEU A 50 -3.92 20.14 -0.65
CA LEU A 50 -4.25 19.70 -2.01
C LEU A 50 -3.44 18.46 -2.41
N PHE A 51 -3.78 17.88 -3.55
CA PHE A 51 -2.99 16.80 -4.13
C PHE A 51 -1.56 17.27 -4.43
N ASP A 52 -0.60 16.38 -4.17
CA ASP A 52 0.78 16.61 -4.57
C ASP A 52 0.96 16.15 -6.02
N GLU A 53 1.01 17.12 -6.94
CA GLU A 53 1.16 16.87 -8.37
C GLU A 53 2.54 16.30 -8.75
N SER A 54 3.51 16.31 -7.82
CA SER A 54 4.81 15.67 -8.04
C SER A 54 4.79 14.15 -7.81
N CYS A 55 3.72 13.61 -7.21
CA CYS A 55 3.55 12.19 -6.98
C CYS A 55 3.12 11.48 -8.27
N VAL A 56 3.81 10.37 -8.57
CA VAL A 56 3.49 9.46 -9.68
C VAL A 56 2.69 8.24 -9.22
N TYR A 57 2.52 8.06 -7.90
CA TYR A 57 1.79 6.94 -7.31
C TYR A 57 1.26 7.25 -5.90
N GLY A 58 0.00 6.86 -5.61
CA GLY A 58 -0.52 6.81 -4.24
C GLY A 58 -0.91 8.17 -3.66
N GLU A 59 -1.05 9.18 -4.52
CA GLU A 59 -1.49 10.54 -4.24
C GLU A 59 -2.80 10.58 -3.47
N ASP A 60 -3.75 9.68 -3.77
CA ASP A 60 -5.02 9.58 -3.05
C ASP A 60 -4.84 9.23 -1.57
N SER A 61 -3.98 8.25 -1.30
CA SER A 61 -3.67 7.85 0.07
C SER A 61 -2.99 9.00 0.82
N ILE A 62 -2.05 9.68 0.16
CA ILE A 62 -1.33 10.82 0.73
C ILE A 62 -2.31 11.95 1.06
N PHE A 63 -3.16 12.33 0.11
CA PHE A 63 -4.18 13.36 0.28
C PHE A 63 -5.13 13.04 1.44
N ASN A 64 -5.63 11.80 1.50
CA ASN A 64 -6.58 11.38 2.53
C ASN A 64 -5.96 11.39 3.92
N TYR A 65 -4.73 10.87 4.10
CA TYR A 65 -4.07 10.93 5.40
C TYR A 65 -3.61 12.35 5.75
N ALA A 66 -3.16 13.15 4.77
CA ALA A 66 -2.73 14.53 5.01
C ALA A 66 -3.87 15.40 5.57
N ASN A 67 -5.08 15.23 5.04
CA ASN A 67 -6.28 15.95 5.50
C ASN A 67 -6.97 15.31 6.71
N LEU A 68 -6.62 14.06 7.09
CA LEU A 68 -7.08 13.48 8.34
C LEU A 68 -6.47 14.25 9.52
N THR A 69 -7.31 14.83 10.36
CA THR A 69 -6.93 15.55 11.58
C THR A 69 -7.71 15.03 12.79
N GLU A 70 -7.24 15.38 13.98
CA GLU A 70 -8.04 15.23 15.19
C GLU A 70 -9.40 15.94 15.01
N GLY A 71 -10.46 15.35 15.57
CA GLY A 71 -11.84 15.83 15.40
C GLY A 71 -12.47 15.55 14.04
N THR A 72 -11.76 14.94 13.08
CA THR A 72 -12.39 14.51 11.81
C THR A 72 -13.51 13.51 12.10
N VAL A 73 -14.67 13.73 11.49
CA VAL A 73 -15.79 12.78 11.49
C VAL A 73 -15.88 12.12 10.13
N LEU A 74 -15.90 10.79 10.09
CA LEU A 74 -16.11 10.02 8.86
C LEU A 74 -17.40 9.22 8.98
N VAL A 75 -18.22 9.28 7.94
CA VAL A 75 -19.49 8.54 7.87
C VAL A 75 -19.44 7.64 6.64
N ALA A 76 -19.67 6.35 6.86
CA ALA A 76 -19.85 5.38 5.81
C ALA A 76 -21.33 5.02 5.68
N ILE A 77 -21.79 4.94 4.43
CA ILE A 77 -23.16 4.57 4.08
C ILE A 77 -23.19 3.16 3.48
N GLU A 78 -24.26 2.42 3.78
CA GLU A 78 -24.45 1.05 3.36
C GLU A 78 -24.55 0.87 1.85
N LYS A 79 -25.15 1.82 1.14
CA LYS A 79 -25.32 1.72 -0.32
C LYS A 79 -24.21 2.47 -1.02
N CYS A 80 -23.38 1.73 -1.75
CA CYS A 80 -22.43 2.33 -2.69
C CYS A 80 -23.20 2.93 -3.85
N LEU A 81 -23.27 4.27 -3.91
CA LEU A 81 -24.03 5.00 -4.92
C LEU A 81 -23.29 5.19 -6.26
N TYR A 82 -22.06 4.65 -6.37
CA TYR A 82 -21.23 4.75 -7.57
C TYR A 82 -20.76 3.36 -8.02
N ASN A 83 -20.64 3.19 -9.34
CA ASN A 83 -20.09 1.98 -9.94
C ASN A 83 -18.56 2.09 -10.02
N VAL A 84 -17.86 1.12 -9.40
CA VAL A 84 -16.40 0.99 -9.55
C VAL A 84 -16.11 -0.02 -10.65
N TYR A 85 -15.41 0.41 -11.69
CA TYR A 85 -14.91 -0.44 -12.77
C TYR A 85 -13.44 -0.77 -12.53
N LEU A 86 -13.09 -2.06 -12.59
CA LEU A 86 -11.71 -2.53 -12.32
C LEU A 86 -10.88 -2.78 -13.59
N ASP A 87 -11.52 -2.86 -14.75
CA ASP A 87 -10.88 -3.28 -15.99
C ASP A 87 -10.73 -2.11 -16.96
N LYS A 88 -9.56 -1.48 -16.92
CA LYS A 88 -8.97 -0.92 -18.15
C LYS A 88 -7.65 -1.62 -18.38
N GLU A 89 -7.51 -2.28 -19.52
CA GLU A 89 -6.27 -2.96 -19.91
C GLU A 89 -5.09 -1.99 -19.91
N ASP A 90 -5.35 -0.70 -20.17
CA ASP A 90 -4.39 0.41 -20.14
C ASP A 90 -4.34 1.17 -18.81
N SER A 91 -4.64 0.51 -17.68
CA SER A 91 -4.52 1.18 -16.38
C SER A 91 -3.10 1.72 -16.17
N VAL A 92 -3.02 3.02 -15.87
CA VAL A 92 -1.79 3.77 -15.59
C VAL A 92 -0.94 3.10 -14.48
N ASN A 93 -1.56 2.24 -13.66
CA ASN A 93 -0.90 1.52 -12.56
C ASN A 93 -0.07 0.30 -12.98
N LYS A 94 -0.13 -0.13 -14.26
CA LYS A 94 0.55 -1.36 -14.70
C LYS A 94 2.04 -1.19 -14.98
N THR A 95 2.48 0.03 -15.32
CA THR A 95 3.89 0.30 -15.62
C THR A 95 4.55 0.95 -14.41
N PHE A 96 5.73 0.46 -14.03
CA PHE A 96 6.52 1.14 -13.01
C PHE A 96 6.99 2.50 -13.54
N LYS A 97 6.87 3.54 -12.71
CA LYS A 97 7.38 4.88 -12.99
C LYS A 97 8.47 5.21 -11.99
N GLU A 98 9.57 5.81 -12.45
CA GLU A 98 10.59 6.37 -11.56
C GLU A 98 9.95 7.34 -10.56
N GLY A 99 10.44 7.35 -9.31
CA GLY A 99 9.80 8.06 -8.21
C GLY A 99 8.64 7.32 -7.53
N LYS A 100 8.14 6.20 -8.06
CA LYS A 100 7.10 5.41 -7.37
C LYS A 100 7.54 4.91 -5.99
N LEU A 101 8.80 4.52 -5.84
CA LEU A 101 9.34 4.06 -4.55
C LEU A 101 9.36 5.21 -3.52
N ARG A 102 9.81 6.40 -3.93
CA ARG A 102 9.75 7.63 -3.13
C ARG A 102 8.34 7.88 -2.61
N ASP A 103 7.34 7.77 -3.48
CA ASP A 103 5.95 8.06 -3.09
C ASP A 103 5.37 7.01 -2.14
N ILE A 104 5.73 5.73 -2.32
CA ILE A 104 5.38 4.67 -1.37
C ILE A 104 5.93 4.97 0.03
N ILE A 105 7.21 5.35 0.11
CA ILE A 105 7.88 5.69 1.37
C ILE A 105 7.26 6.95 1.99
N LYS A 106 7.01 7.98 1.18
CA LYS A 106 6.33 9.20 1.61
C LYS A 106 4.95 8.90 2.19
N GLY A 107 4.12 8.13 1.47
CA GLY A 107 2.79 7.73 1.92
C GLY A 107 2.83 6.89 3.19
N ALA A 108 3.78 5.97 3.30
CA ALA A 108 4.00 5.17 4.50
C ALA A 108 4.32 6.04 5.72
N ASN A 109 5.26 6.99 5.59
CA ASN A 109 5.66 7.90 6.65
C ASN A 109 4.52 8.84 7.07
N ILE A 110 3.80 9.43 6.11
CA ILE A 110 2.62 10.26 6.38
C ILE A 110 1.57 9.46 7.16
N ARG A 111 1.26 8.25 6.71
CA ARG A 111 0.31 7.36 7.37
C ARG A 111 0.72 7.05 8.81
N VAL A 112 1.95 6.61 9.04
CA VAL A 112 2.43 6.29 10.40
C VAL A 112 2.31 7.51 11.29
N ASN A 113 2.82 8.67 10.86
CA ASN A 113 2.78 9.89 11.66
C ASN A 113 1.33 10.33 11.98
N LYS A 114 0.45 10.32 10.98
CA LYS A 114 -0.96 10.72 11.17
C LYS A 114 -1.70 9.80 12.12
N LEU A 115 -1.54 8.49 11.95
CA LEU A 115 -2.22 7.53 12.81
C LEU A 115 -1.70 7.58 14.25
N THR A 116 -0.39 7.75 14.45
CA THR A 116 0.19 7.88 15.81
C THR A 116 -0.22 9.18 16.50
N ASN A 117 -0.43 10.27 15.75
CA ASN A 117 -0.78 11.56 16.35
C ASN A 117 -2.28 11.69 16.67
N ILE A 118 -3.16 11.15 15.82
CA ILE A 118 -4.62 11.30 15.96
C ILE A 118 -5.19 10.31 16.97
N PHE A 119 -4.66 9.11 16.95
CA PHE A 119 -5.08 8.04 17.81
C PHE A 119 -3.91 7.86 18.78
N ASP A 120 -4.14 7.96 20.10
CA ASP A 120 -3.12 7.73 21.15
C ASP A 120 -2.66 6.25 21.18
N ILE A 121 -2.18 5.77 20.03
CA ILE A 121 -1.84 4.39 19.74
C ILE A 121 -0.46 4.15 20.30
N LYS A 122 -0.43 3.37 21.37
CA LYS A 122 0.80 2.91 22.02
C LYS A 122 0.97 1.41 21.82
N ASN A 123 2.19 0.93 22.02
CA ASN A 123 2.52 -0.49 22.07
C ASN A 123 2.15 -1.26 20.78
N LYS A 124 1.55 -2.43 20.92
CA LYS A 124 1.31 -3.41 19.83
C LYS A 124 0.62 -2.83 18.59
N ALA A 125 -0.40 -1.98 18.75
CA ALA A 125 -1.11 -1.40 17.61
C ALA A 125 -0.24 -0.43 16.79
N LEU A 126 0.73 0.22 17.43
CA LEU A 126 1.71 1.07 16.75
C LEU A 126 2.68 0.21 15.93
N ASP A 127 3.13 -0.91 16.48
CA ASP A 127 4.00 -1.85 15.78
C ASP A 127 3.28 -2.48 14.59
N GLU A 128 2.00 -2.83 14.71
CA GLU A 128 1.18 -3.29 13.59
C GLU A 128 1.18 -2.28 12.43
N ILE A 129 0.92 -0.99 12.71
CA ILE A 129 0.93 0.07 11.69
C ILE A 129 2.30 0.21 11.03
N ARG A 130 3.37 0.13 11.82
CA ARG A 130 4.75 0.27 11.33
C ARG A 130 5.17 -0.94 10.51
N ILE A 131 4.78 -2.15 10.92
CA ILE A 131 5.07 -3.37 10.15
C ILE A 131 4.30 -3.36 8.83
N GLU A 132 3.04 -2.91 8.81
CA GLU A 132 2.31 -2.70 7.56
C GLU A 132 2.95 -1.64 6.65
N ALA A 133 3.58 -0.62 7.22
CA ALA A 133 4.38 0.35 6.47
C ALA A 133 5.64 -0.27 5.89
N LEU A 134 6.37 -1.06 6.69
CA LEU A 134 7.53 -1.81 6.25
C LEU A 134 7.17 -2.76 5.10
N ASP A 135 6.11 -3.55 5.24
CA ASP A 135 5.67 -4.49 4.20
C ASP A 135 5.34 -3.75 2.89
N GLY A 136 4.69 -2.59 2.96
CA GLY A 136 4.42 -1.75 1.79
C GLY A 136 5.69 -1.23 1.11
N ILE A 137 6.67 -0.78 1.91
CA ILE A 137 7.97 -0.31 1.40
C ILE A 137 8.72 -1.47 0.72
N LEU A 138 8.80 -2.63 1.34
CA LEU A 138 9.51 -3.81 0.80
C LEU A 138 8.87 -4.32 -0.50
N GLU A 139 7.55 -4.28 -0.62
CA GLU A 139 6.86 -4.55 -1.89
C GLU A 139 7.19 -3.51 -2.97
N GLY A 140 7.32 -2.24 -2.57
CA GLY A 140 7.79 -1.16 -3.44
C GLY A 140 9.21 -1.42 -3.96
N VAL A 141 10.12 -1.83 -3.06
CA VAL A 141 11.50 -2.23 -3.40
C VAL A 141 11.49 -3.42 -4.35
N TYR A 142 10.73 -4.47 -4.04
CA TYR A 142 10.59 -5.64 -4.88
C TYR A 142 10.12 -5.28 -6.29
N THR A 143 9.11 -4.41 -6.40
CA THR A 143 8.58 -3.96 -7.69
C THR A 143 9.62 -3.12 -8.45
N CYS A 144 10.30 -2.19 -7.76
CA CYS A 144 11.36 -1.36 -8.33
C CYS A 144 12.50 -2.21 -8.94
N CYS A 145 13.03 -3.17 -8.18
CA CYS A 145 14.11 -4.05 -8.63
C CYS A 145 13.72 -4.95 -9.81
N ASN A 146 12.46 -5.35 -9.91
CA ASN A 146 11.98 -6.18 -11.03
C ASN A 146 11.64 -5.36 -12.28
N ALA A 147 11.32 -4.08 -12.13
CA ALA A 147 10.94 -3.22 -13.24
C ALA A 147 12.12 -2.45 -13.87
N LEU A 148 13.15 -2.12 -13.08
CA LEU A 148 14.25 -1.27 -13.52
C LEU A 148 15.56 -2.06 -13.77
N PRO A 149 16.45 -1.55 -14.65
CA PRO A 149 17.82 -2.02 -14.74
C PRO A 149 18.57 -1.84 -13.41
N GLN A 150 19.54 -2.72 -13.12
CA GLN A 150 20.28 -2.75 -11.86
C GLN A 150 20.82 -1.39 -11.43
N LYS A 151 21.49 -0.65 -12.34
CA LYS A 151 22.08 0.65 -12.04
C LYS A 151 21.04 1.66 -11.57
N THR A 152 19.90 1.73 -12.27
CA THR A 152 18.81 2.65 -11.95
C THR A 152 18.10 2.23 -10.66
N ALA A 153 17.82 0.94 -10.50
CA ALA A 153 17.18 0.40 -9.30
C ALA A 153 18.01 0.70 -8.05
N ILE A 154 19.33 0.41 -8.06
CA ILE A 154 20.21 0.67 -6.91
C ILE A 154 20.22 2.16 -6.56
N LYS A 155 20.31 3.04 -7.58
CA LYS A 155 20.26 4.50 -7.36
C LYS A 155 18.95 4.92 -6.68
N GLU A 156 17.81 4.38 -7.13
CA GLU A 156 16.50 4.62 -6.49
C GLU A 156 16.47 4.11 -5.04
N LEU A 157 17.06 2.95 -4.74
CA LEU A 157 17.15 2.45 -3.36
C LEU A 157 18.04 3.34 -2.49
N GLU A 158 19.21 3.75 -2.97
CA GLU A 158 20.15 4.60 -2.25
C GLU A 158 19.55 5.98 -1.92
N ILE A 159 18.87 6.60 -2.89
CA ILE A 159 18.25 7.92 -2.70
C ILE A 159 17.14 7.84 -1.64
N ASN A 160 16.31 6.79 -1.69
CA ASN A 160 15.07 6.78 -0.92
C ASN A 160 15.15 6.00 0.40
N LEU A 161 16.04 5.03 0.55
CA LEU A 161 16.09 4.16 1.74
C LEU A 161 17.20 4.51 2.73
N ASN A 162 18.20 5.30 2.34
CA ASN A 162 19.37 5.54 3.19
C ASN A 162 19.06 6.18 4.56
N ASN A 163 17.93 6.90 4.65
CA ASN A 163 17.46 7.61 5.84
C ASN A 163 15.95 7.37 6.10
N ASP A 164 15.41 6.22 5.67
CA ASP A 164 14.00 5.92 5.92
C ASP A 164 13.78 5.49 7.37
N ARG A 165 12.93 6.26 8.07
CA ARG A 165 12.61 6.07 9.50
C ARG A 165 11.93 4.74 9.81
N VAL A 166 11.22 4.14 8.84
CA VAL A 166 10.53 2.86 9.06
C VAL A 166 11.55 1.72 9.05
N LEU A 167 12.51 1.74 8.12
CA LEU A 167 13.58 0.75 8.04
C LEU A 167 14.56 0.82 9.23
N GLU A 168 14.88 2.01 9.73
CA GLU A 168 15.81 2.19 10.87
C GLU A 168 15.37 1.48 12.16
N ARG A 169 14.07 1.21 12.32
CA ARG A 169 13.49 0.64 13.54
C ARG A 169 13.71 -0.86 13.74
N LYS A 170 14.46 -1.53 12.84
CA LYS A 170 14.78 -2.97 12.90
C LYS A 170 13.55 -3.88 13.08
N LEU A 171 12.41 -3.46 12.53
CA LEU A 171 11.18 -4.26 12.50
C LEU A 171 11.35 -5.47 11.58
N THR A 172 10.53 -6.50 11.79
CA THR A 172 10.50 -7.71 10.93
C THR A 172 9.21 -7.76 10.13
N SER A 173 9.33 -7.94 8.81
CA SER A 173 8.18 -8.12 7.92
C SER A 173 7.32 -9.32 8.32
N THR A 174 6.00 -9.18 8.21
CA THR A 174 5.07 -10.31 8.38
C THR A 174 5.19 -11.33 7.25
N ARG A 175 5.68 -10.89 6.08
CA ARG A 175 5.78 -11.71 4.87
C ARG A 175 7.12 -12.42 4.84
N LEU A 176 7.09 -13.75 4.99
CA LEU A 176 8.31 -14.58 5.06
C LEU A 176 9.29 -14.33 3.91
N HIS A 177 8.77 -14.25 2.69
CA HIS A 177 9.57 -14.01 1.49
C HIS A 177 10.13 -12.57 1.38
N LEU A 178 9.69 -11.63 2.22
CA LEU A 178 10.27 -10.29 2.28
C LEU A 178 11.27 -10.13 3.44
N ARG A 179 11.40 -11.11 4.35
CA ARG A 179 12.33 -11.01 5.49
C ARG A 179 13.80 -10.93 5.07
N PRO A 180 14.30 -11.71 4.08
CA PRO A 180 15.66 -11.52 3.60
C PRO A 180 15.85 -10.16 2.94
N LEU A 181 14.85 -9.69 2.17
CA LEU A 181 14.87 -8.37 1.57
C LEU A 181 14.96 -7.27 2.63
N ASN A 182 14.17 -7.37 3.69
CA ASN A 182 14.20 -6.48 4.84
C ASN A 182 15.61 -6.37 5.43
N PHE A 183 16.25 -7.52 5.67
CA PHE A 183 17.63 -7.56 6.18
C PHE A 183 18.61 -6.83 5.25
N PHE A 184 18.54 -7.07 3.93
CA PHE A 184 19.42 -6.39 2.98
C PHE A 184 19.18 -4.88 2.93
N CYS A 185 17.93 -4.43 2.97
CA CYS A 185 17.58 -3.01 2.98
C CYS A 185 18.06 -2.31 4.26
N GLN A 186 17.86 -2.93 5.44
CA GLN A 186 18.30 -2.38 6.73
C GLN A 186 19.82 -2.23 6.82
N ASN A 187 20.56 -3.16 6.23
CA ASN A 187 22.03 -3.14 6.21
C ASN A 187 22.62 -2.46 4.96
N LYS A 188 21.78 -1.77 4.16
CA LYS A 188 22.20 -1.04 2.96
C LYS A 188 22.91 -1.90 1.90
N HIS A 189 22.63 -3.20 1.88
CA HIS A 189 23.14 -4.16 0.89
C HIS A 189 22.28 -4.14 -0.39
N PHE A 190 22.17 -2.98 -1.05
CA PHE A 190 21.23 -2.77 -2.16
C PHE A 190 21.51 -3.62 -3.41
N LYS A 191 22.78 -3.94 -3.68
CA LYS A 191 23.15 -4.89 -4.74
C LYS A 191 22.55 -6.28 -4.48
N THR A 192 22.68 -6.76 -3.25
CA THR A 192 22.13 -8.07 -2.83
C THR A 192 20.61 -8.05 -2.82
N ALA A 193 20.00 -6.95 -2.33
CA ALA A 193 18.56 -6.75 -2.40
C ALA A 193 18.03 -6.85 -3.84
N TYR A 194 18.70 -6.20 -4.80
CA TYR A 194 18.34 -6.28 -6.21
C TYR A 194 18.38 -7.73 -6.74
N ILE A 195 19.50 -8.44 -6.52
CA ILE A 195 19.66 -9.83 -6.98
C ILE A 195 18.57 -10.72 -6.37
N TYR A 196 18.31 -10.56 -5.08
CA TYR A 196 17.27 -11.30 -4.36
C TYR A 196 15.87 -11.06 -4.98
N CYS A 197 15.51 -9.81 -5.24
CA CYS A 197 14.23 -9.47 -5.87
C CYS A 197 14.08 -10.08 -7.28
N ARG A 198 15.17 -10.14 -8.06
CA ARG A 198 15.17 -10.74 -9.40
C ARG A 198 14.95 -12.26 -9.34
N ILE A 199 15.60 -12.94 -8.40
CA ILE A 199 15.40 -14.38 -8.16
C ILE A 199 13.95 -14.66 -7.73
N LEU A 200 13.41 -13.86 -6.81
CA LEU A 200 12.00 -13.97 -6.41
C LEU A 200 11.04 -13.71 -7.58
N GLY A 201 11.29 -12.67 -8.38
CA GLY A 201 10.48 -12.32 -9.55
C GLY A 201 10.47 -13.41 -10.62
N TRP A 202 11.51 -14.22 -10.71
CA TRP A 202 11.57 -15.37 -11.61
C TRP A 202 10.81 -16.59 -11.08
N THR A 203 10.80 -16.79 -9.76
CA THR A 203 10.29 -17.99 -9.10
C THR A 203 8.81 -17.88 -8.73
N ILE A 204 8.34 -16.72 -8.27
CA ILE A 204 6.96 -16.52 -7.80
C ILE A 204 5.91 -16.66 -8.93
N PRO A 205 6.06 -16.04 -10.11
CA PRO A 205 5.11 -16.23 -11.21
C PRO A 205 5.05 -17.68 -11.71
N LYS A 206 6.21 -18.36 -11.75
CA LYS A 206 6.29 -19.78 -12.11
C LYS A 206 5.56 -20.66 -11.10
N ALA A 207 5.75 -20.44 -9.80
CA ALA A 207 5.04 -21.15 -8.74
C ALA A 207 3.52 -20.86 -8.76
N ARG A 208 3.12 -19.63 -9.05
CA ARG A 208 1.70 -19.23 -9.17
C ARG A 208 1.04 -19.85 -10.40
N ASN A 209 1.75 -19.93 -11.52
CA ASN A 209 1.30 -20.65 -12.71
C ASN A 209 1.18 -22.14 -12.44
N LEU A 210 2.16 -22.77 -11.77
CA LEU A 210 2.10 -24.18 -11.39
C LEU A 210 0.89 -24.45 -10.48
N ARG A 211 0.66 -23.60 -9.47
CA ARG A 211 -0.51 -23.70 -8.59
C ARG A 211 -1.82 -23.55 -9.35
N ASN A 212 -1.91 -22.59 -10.28
CA ASN A 212 -3.11 -22.40 -11.11
C ASN A 212 -3.35 -23.58 -12.07
N ILE A 213 -2.29 -24.19 -12.61
CA ILE A 213 -2.35 -25.40 -13.44
C ILE A 213 -2.86 -26.56 -12.59
N LEU A 214 -2.29 -26.79 -11.41
CA LEU A 214 -2.73 -27.84 -10.47
C LEU A 214 -4.17 -27.64 -10.00
N HIS A 215 -4.59 -26.39 -9.74
CA HIS A 215 -5.97 -26.07 -9.38
C HIS A 215 -6.95 -26.34 -10.53
N LYS A 216 -6.56 -26.04 -11.77
CA LYS A 216 -7.35 -26.38 -12.95
C LYS A 216 -7.46 -27.90 -13.12
N TRP A 217 -6.36 -28.61 -12.97
CA TRP A 217 -6.30 -30.07 -13.09
C TRP A 217 -7.18 -30.77 -12.04
N ALA A 218 -7.19 -30.27 -10.80
CA ALA A 218 -8.06 -30.78 -9.74
C ALA A 218 -9.57 -30.50 -9.96
N HIS A 219 -9.93 -29.55 -10.82
CA HIS A 219 -11.32 -29.24 -11.16
C HIS A 219 -11.77 -29.79 -12.52
N THR A 220 -10.85 -30.29 -13.35
CA THR A 220 -11.14 -30.97 -14.61
C THR A 220 -10.93 -32.48 -14.46
N GLY A 221 -11.51 -33.07 -13.40
CA GLY A 221 -11.44 -34.50 -13.16
C GLY A 221 -11.80 -35.28 -14.43
N HIS A 222 -10.81 -36.00 -14.94
CA HIS A 222 -11.01 -37.26 -15.64
C HIS A 222 -11.12 -38.37 -14.60
#